data_AF-A0A160T4J9-F1
#
_entry.id   AF-A0A160T4J9-F1
#
_cell.length_a   1.000
_cell.length_b   1.000
_cell.length_c   1.000
_cell.angle_alpha   90.00
_cell.angle_beta   90.00
_cell.angle_gamma   90.00
#
_symmetry.space_group_name_H-M   'P 1'
#
loop_
_entity.id
_entity.type
_entity.pdbx_description
1 polymer ?
#
loop_
_entity_poly.entity_id
_entity_poly.type
_entity_poly.pdbx_seq_one_letter_code
_entity_poly.pdbx_strand_id
1 'polypeptide(L)'
;MKQINYLFLTLLAFVVDAATFAATHLVLPWLGPIMQAPGGRGALILVAAFLLFVAGVFVFRRLEPTPGGTAEWPARPWRFGLAVAFALVAGLAFAWQLGFFASSSLVDTTKMGEGGSASYFVFGPGAWLALAMLYVPVFALRVNPAIQPTPALRYGAWSLVGLVATAVMVVVFTAQARAILLQTGAAWWWTIVALAVLIVMFGPPRLLFVSRALGLKSPFAYGVLVVFLMVLGVLATQMIITLM
;
A
#
# COMPACT_ATOMS: atom_id res chain seq x y z
N MET A 1 -3.01 36.29 4.98
CA MET A 1 -3.10 34.82 4.86
C MET A 1 -1.70 34.27 4.63
N LYS A 2 -1.13 33.49 5.57
CA LYS A 2 0.20 32.88 5.35
C LYS A 2 0.04 31.78 4.29
N GLN A 3 0.57 32.01 3.09
CA GLN A 3 0.58 31.02 2.02
C GLN A 3 1.24 29.73 2.53
N ILE A 4 0.62 28.59 2.27
CA ILE A 4 1.31 27.31 2.38
C ILE A 4 2.46 27.30 1.40
N ASN A 5 3.63 26.93 1.90
CA ASN A 5 4.79 26.77 1.07
C ASN A 5 4.69 25.43 0.33
N TYR A 6 4.25 25.43 -0.93
CA TYR A 6 4.20 24.23 -1.79
C TYR A 6 5.56 23.54 -1.90
N LEU A 7 6.65 24.31 -1.82
CA LEU A 7 8.01 23.78 -1.78
C LEU A 7 8.22 22.86 -0.57
N PHE A 8 7.74 23.25 0.61
CA PHE A 8 7.88 22.45 1.82
C PHE A 8 7.18 21.09 1.70
N LEU A 9 5.93 21.06 1.21
CA LEU A 9 5.19 19.80 1.02
C LEU A 9 5.80 18.92 -0.08
N THR A 10 6.36 19.54 -1.11
CA THR A 10 7.07 18.85 -2.19
C THR A 10 8.36 18.20 -1.69
N LEU A 11 9.19 18.96 -0.96
CA LEU A 11 10.41 18.45 -0.35
C LEU A 11 10.11 17.31 0.61
N LEU A 12 9.04 17.41 1.39
CA LEU A 12 8.62 16.36 2.30
C LEU A 12 8.28 15.06 1.57
N ALA A 13 7.60 15.14 0.42
CA ALA A 13 7.33 13.97 -0.42
C ALA A 13 8.61 13.36 -1.00
N PHE A 14 9.54 14.20 -1.48
CA PHE A 14 10.84 13.71 -1.97
C PHE A 14 11.70 13.08 -0.88
N VAL A 15 11.70 13.63 0.34
CA VAL A 15 12.41 13.03 1.47
C VAL A 15 11.85 11.66 1.79
N VAL A 16 10.52 11.49 1.78
CA VAL A 16 9.91 10.17 2.00
C VAL A 16 10.24 9.21 0.86
N ASP A 17 10.23 9.65 -0.39
CA ASP A 17 10.59 8.80 -1.53
C ASP A 17 12.06 8.37 -1.47
N ALA A 18 12.96 9.29 -1.15
CA ALA A 18 14.39 9.00 -0.96
C ALA A 18 14.62 8.04 0.23
N ALA A 19 13.89 8.24 1.33
CA ALA A 19 13.92 7.33 2.47
C ALA A 19 13.34 5.95 2.11
N THR A 20 12.30 5.90 1.29
CA THR A 20 11.71 4.65 0.77
C THR A 20 12.73 3.91 -0.09
N PHE A 21 13.40 4.64 -1.00
CA PHE A 21 14.50 4.12 -1.81
C PHE A 21 15.63 3.57 -0.92
N ALA A 22 16.09 4.32 0.07
CA ALA A 22 17.12 3.85 1.01
C ALA A 22 16.66 2.61 1.80
N ALA A 23 15.40 2.58 2.25
CA ALA A 23 14.82 1.43 2.94
C ALA A 23 14.80 0.17 2.05
N THR A 24 14.76 0.30 0.73
CA THR A 24 14.89 -0.87 -0.16
C THR A 24 16.23 -1.57 -0.02
N HIS A 25 17.31 -0.83 0.23
CA HIS A 25 18.64 -1.40 0.38
C HIS A 25 18.94 -1.83 1.81
N LEU A 26 18.34 -1.17 2.79
CA LEU A 26 18.63 -1.42 4.22
C LEU A 26 17.66 -2.41 4.87
N VAL A 27 16.36 -2.33 4.54
CA VAL A 27 15.30 -3.09 5.21
C VAL A 27 14.91 -4.33 4.41
N LEU A 28 14.87 -4.25 3.08
CA LEU A 28 14.45 -5.37 2.24
C LEU A 28 15.31 -6.64 2.39
N PRO A 29 16.65 -6.56 2.56
CA PRO A 29 17.47 -7.75 2.80
C PRO A 29 17.12 -8.47 4.10
N TRP A 30 16.70 -7.74 5.13
CA TRP A 30 16.26 -8.31 6.40
C TRP A 30 14.81 -8.82 6.33
N LEU A 31 13.93 -8.06 5.67
CA LEU A 31 12.51 -8.39 5.59
C LEU A 31 12.22 -9.54 4.61
N GLY A 32 13.02 -9.68 3.55
CA GLY A 32 12.87 -10.71 2.52
C GLY A 32 12.83 -12.13 3.10
N PRO A 33 13.85 -12.58 3.87
CA PRO A 33 13.85 -13.91 4.49
C PRO A 33 12.65 -14.15 5.41
N ILE A 34 12.18 -13.12 6.13
CA ILE A 34 11.01 -13.23 7.01
C ILE A 34 9.74 -13.46 6.19
N MET A 35 9.61 -12.77 5.04
CA MET A 35 8.45 -12.89 4.16
C MET A 35 8.48 -14.15 3.28
N GLN A 36 9.63 -14.79 3.10
CA GLN A 36 9.72 -16.04 2.35
C GLN A 36 8.96 -17.15 3.05
N ALA A 37 9.23 -17.44 4.32
CA ALA A 37 8.52 -18.52 5.01
C ALA A 37 7.11 -18.06 5.43
N PRO A 38 6.01 -18.67 4.92
CA PRO A 38 4.68 -18.39 5.46
C PRO A 38 4.64 -18.65 6.96
N GLY A 39 4.11 -17.69 7.72
CA GLY A 39 4.03 -17.83 9.17
C GLY A 39 3.55 -16.58 9.87
N GLY A 40 3.32 -16.72 11.19
CA GLY A 40 2.74 -15.66 12.01
C GLY A 40 3.55 -14.35 12.01
N ARG A 41 4.89 -14.41 11.92
CA ARG A 41 5.73 -13.20 11.92
C ARG A 41 5.53 -12.35 10.66
N GLY A 42 5.59 -12.96 9.48
CA GLY A 42 5.34 -12.27 8.21
C GLY A 42 3.92 -11.72 8.14
N ALA A 43 2.94 -12.52 8.57
CA ALA A 43 1.54 -12.10 8.67
C ALA A 43 1.36 -10.89 9.60
N LEU A 44 1.96 -10.89 10.80
CA LEU A 44 1.86 -9.77 11.74
C LEU A 44 2.48 -8.48 11.18
N ILE A 45 3.64 -8.57 10.53
CA ILE A 45 4.28 -7.41 9.89
C ILE A 45 3.39 -6.86 8.78
N LEU A 46 2.85 -7.73 7.93
CA LEU A 46 1.96 -7.34 6.83
C LEU A 46 0.67 -6.70 7.36
N VAL A 47 0.05 -7.27 8.40
CA VAL A 47 -1.16 -6.72 9.03
C VAL A 47 -0.87 -5.38 9.69
N ALA A 48 0.23 -5.25 10.44
CA ALA A 48 0.61 -4.00 11.09
C ALA A 48 0.86 -2.88 10.06
N ALA A 49 1.61 -3.20 8.99
CA ALA A 49 1.85 -2.26 7.89
C ALA A 49 0.56 -1.88 7.16
N PHE A 50 -0.35 -2.84 6.95
CA PHE A 50 -1.65 -2.59 6.33
C PHE A 50 -2.53 -1.67 7.20
N LEU A 51 -2.63 -1.93 8.50
CA LEU A 51 -3.40 -1.08 9.42
C LEU A 51 -2.83 0.34 9.48
N LEU A 52 -1.50 0.46 9.57
CA LEU A 52 -0.80 1.75 9.50
C LEU A 52 -1.11 2.47 8.18
N PHE A 53 -1.07 1.76 7.06
CA PHE A 53 -1.40 2.30 5.74
C PHE A 53 -2.85 2.78 5.64
N VAL A 54 -3.81 1.98 6.10
CA VAL A 54 -5.22 2.37 6.14
C VAL A 54 -5.40 3.64 6.97
N ALA A 55 -4.74 3.73 8.13
CA ALA A 55 -4.75 4.94 8.95
C ALA A 55 -4.10 6.15 8.23
N GLY A 56 -2.97 5.96 7.54
CA GLY A 56 -2.31 7.00 6.76
C GLY A 56 -3.17 7.52 5.59
N VAL A 57 -3.85 6.61 4.89
CA VAL A 57 -4.80 6.98 3.83
C VAL A 57 -5.99 7.73 4.41
N PHE A 58 -6.49 7.31 5.57
CA PHE A 58 -7.53 8.04 6.29
C PHE A 58 -7.08 9.46 6.64
N VAL A 59 -5.82 9.65 7.07
CA VAL A 59 -5.24 10.99 7.32
C VAL A 59 -5.25 11.83 6.04
N PHE A 60 -4.78 11.29 4.90
CA PHE A 60 -4.86 12.02 3.61
C PHE A 60 -6.29 12.41 3.24
N ARG A 61 -7.27 11.55 3.51
CA ARG A 61 -8.70 11.81 3.28
C ARG A 61 -9.25 12.90 4.19
N ARG A 62 -8.60 13.21 5.30
CA ARG A 62 -8.97 14.30 6.21
C ARG A 62 -8.27 15.64 5.92
N LEU A 63 -7.23 15.66 5.07
CA LEU A 63 -6.58 16.91 4.65
C LEU A 63 -7.55 17.79 3.86
N GLU A 64 -7.70 19.06 4.22
CA GLU A 64 -8.42 20.00 3.36
C GLU A 64 -7.58 20.33 2.11
N PRO A 65 -8.20 20.45 0.92
CA PRO A 65 -7.47 20.87 -0.27
C PRO A 65 -6.83 22.25 -0.06
N THR A 66 -5.58 22.40 -0.49
CA THR A 66 -4.92 23.71 -0.58
C THR A 66 -5.57 24.56 -1.69
N PRO A 67 -5.30 25.87 -1.77
CA PRO A 67 -5.90 26.74 -2.79
C PRO A 67 -5.67 26.30 -4.25
N GLY A 68 -4.57 25.58 -4.53
CA GLY A 68 -4.30 24.96 -5.84
C GLY A 68 -4.76 23.50 -5.95
N GLY A 69 -5.21 22.90 -4.85
CA GLY A 69 -5.71 21.53 -4.78
C GLY A 69 -7.15 21.38 -5.25
N THR A 70 -7.54 20.16 -5.61
CA THR A 70 -8.95 19.83 -5.91
C THR A 70 -9.45 18.67 -5.06
N ALA A 71 -10.74 18.70 -4.76
CA ALA A 71 -11.45 17.60 -4.13
C ALA A 71 -12.02 16.57 -5.15
N GLU A 72 -11.83 16.80 -6.45
CA GLU A 72 -12.58 16.11 -7.52
C GLU A 72 -12.15 14.66 -7.76
N TRP A 73 -10.85 14.37 -7.74
CA TRP A 73 -10.36 13.01 -7.97
C TRP A 73 -10.97 12.00 -6.99
N PRO A 74 -11.10 12.32 -5.68
CA PRO A 74 -11.93 11.61 -4.70
C PRO A 74 -13.37 11.25 -5.06
N ALA A 75 -14.03 11.96 -5.96
CA ALA A 75 -15.48 11.84 -6.16
C ALA A 75 -15.87 10.81 -7.24
N ARG A 76 -14.89 10.23 -7.95
CA ARG A 76 -15.17 9.39 -9.11
C ARG A 76 -15.52 7.93 -8.73
N PRO A 77 -16.46 7.28 -9.47
CA PRO A 77 -16.98 5.95 -9.12
C PRO A 77 -15.94 4.81 -9.21
N TRP A 78 -14.94 4.92 -10.09
CA TRP A 78 -13.88 3.92 -10.25
C TRP A 78 -12.99 3.74 -9.01
N ARG A 79 -13.04 4.67 -8.03
CA ARG A 79 -12.32 4.54 -6.76
C ARG A 79 -12.79 3.36 -5.93
N PHE A 80 -14.08 3.01 -6.02
CA PHE A 80 -14.59 1.80 -5.39
C PHE A 80 -13.95 0.57 -6.01
N GLY A 81 -13.89 0.50 -7.34
CA GLY A 81 -13.23 -0.58 -8.08
C GLY A 81 -11.75 -0.72 -7.70
N LEU A 82 -11.01 0.39 -7.60
CA LEU A 82 -9.62 0.34 -7.10
C LEU A 82 -9.50 -0.16 -5.66
N ALA A 83 -10.42 0.26 -4.78
CA ALA A 83 -10.37 -0.17 -3.39
C ALA A 83 -10.63 -1.66 -3.25
N VAL A 84 -11.59 -2.18 -4.02
CA VAL A 84 -11.85 -3.62 -4.11
C VAL A 84 -10.65 -4.35 -4.69
N ALA A 85 -10.06 -3.85 -5.79
CA ALA A 85 -8.86 -4.44 -6.38
C ALA A 85 -7.69 -4.49 -5.38
N PHE A 86 -7.45 -3.40 -4.64
CA PHE A 86 -6.47 -3.37 -3.56
C PHE A 86 -6.77 -4.45 -2.52
N ALA A 87 -8.01 -4.53 -2.05
CA ALA A 87 -8.39 -5.45 -0.99
C ALA A 87 -8.29 -6.91 -1.44
N LEU A 88 -8.56 -7.22 -2.71
CA LEU A 88 -8.34 -8.56 -3.27
C LEU A 88 -6.84 -8.90 -3.29
N VAL A 89 -5.99 -8.00 -3.78
CA VAL A 89 -4.55 -8.22 -3.82
C VAL A 89 -3.94 -8.35 -2.42
N ALA A 90 -4.34 -7.49 -1.48
CA ALA A 90 -3.92 -7.59 -0.08
C ALA A 90 -4.46 -8.87 0.59
N GLY A 91 -5.69 -9.27 0.27
CA GLY A 91 -6.28 -10.54 0.72
C GLY A 91 -5.48 -11.76 0.29
N LEU A 92 -4.99 -11.78 -0.96
CA LEU A 92 -4.09 -12.83 -1.46
C LEU A 92 -2.74 -12.82 -0.72
N ALA A 93 -2.18 -11.64 -0.46
CA ALA A 93 -0.95 -11.52 0.32
C ALA A 93 -1.12 -12.05 1.76
N PHE A 94 -2.25 -11.78 2.41
CA PHE A 94 -2.56 -12.36 3.72
C PHE A 94 -2.75 -13.88 3.66
N ALA A 95 -3.50 -14.39 2.68
CA ALA A 95 -3.69 -15.82 2.49
C ALA A 95 -2.35 -16.55 2.33
N TRP A 96 -1.42 -15.95 1.57
CA TRP A 96 -0.06 -16.46 1.43
C TRP A 96 0.67 -16.51 2.76
N GLN A 97 0.74 -15.39 3.48
CA GLN A 97 1.50 -15.31 4.74
C GLN A 97 0.91 -16.18 5.87
N LEU A 98 -0.40 -16.40 5.85
CA LEU A 98 -1.06 -17.31 6.79
C LEU A 98 -0.87 -18.79 6.40
N GLY A 99 -0.21 -19.08 5.27
CA GLY A 99 0.02 -20.44 4.80
C GLY A 99 -1.24 -21.13 4.30
N PHE A 100 -2.30 -20.37 3.96
CA PHE A 100 -3.60 -20.91 3.56
C PHE A 100 -3.48 -21.87 2.37
N PHE A 101 -2.71 -21.48 1.34
CA PHE A 101 -2.55 -22.32 0.15
C PHE A 101 -1.87 -23.65 0.47
N ALA A 102 -0.83 -23.64 1.31
CA ALA A 102 -0.13 -24.86 1.71
C ALA A 102 -0.97 -25.75 2.64
N SER A 103 -1.80 -25.17 3.50
CA SER A 103 -2.68 -25.93 4.39
C SER A 103 -3.94 -26.42 3.69
N SER A 104 -4.41 -25.72 2.64
CA SER A 104 -5.58 -26.12 1.86
C SER A 104 -5.43 -27.48 1.18
N SER A 105 -4.21 -27.85 0.77
CA SER A 105 -3.91 -29.17 0.18
C SER A 105 -3.75 -30.29 1.22
N LEU A 106 -3.73 -29.96 2.51
CA LEU A 106 -3.57 -30.89 3.62
C LEU A 106 -4.88 -31.12 4.40
N VAL A 107 -5.97 -30.43 4.03
CA VAL A 107 -7.28 -30.60 4.66
C VAL A 107 -7.82 -31.99 4.37
N ASP A 108 -8.07 -32.74 5.43
CA ASP A 108 -8.59 -34.11 5.37
C ASP A 108 -9.92 -34.17 6.12
N THR A 109 -11.01 -34.41 5.37
CA THR A 109 -12.38 -34.49 5.90
C THR A 109 -12.56 -35.65 6.87
N THR A 110 -11.73 -36.70 6.78
CA THR A 110 -11.79 -37.85 7.69
C THR A 110 -11.27 -37.52 9.09
N LYS A 111 -10.38 -36.53 9.20
CA LYS A 111 -9.79 -36.09 10.46
C LYS A 111 -10.48 -34.86 11.04
N MET A 112 -10.85 -33.90 10.20
CA MET A 112 -11.49 -32.65 10.62
C MET A 112 -13.02 -32.72 10.67
N GLY A 113 -13.61 -33.74 10.05
CA GLY A 113 -15.04 -33.78 9.77
C GLY A 113 -15.44 -32.81 8.66
N GLU A 114 -16.53 -33.10 7.95
CA GLU A 114 -17.01 -32.28 6.84
C GLU A 114 -17.30 -30.83 7.30
N GLY A 115 -17.95 -30.67 8.45
CA GLY A 115 -18.23 -29.34 9.02
C GLY A 115 -16.97 -28.55 9.37
N GLY A 116 -15.95 -29.21 9.93
CA GLY A 116 -14.66 -28.58 10.26
C GLY A 116 -13.93 -28.12 9.00
N SER A 117 -13.83 -28.98 7.99
CA SER A 117 -13.23 -28.62 6.70
C SER A 117 -13.98 -27.51 5.97
N ALA A 118 -15.32 -27.54 5.96
CA ALA A 118 -16.14 -26.51 5.35
C ALA A 118 -15.95 -25.16 6.05
N SER A 119 -15.91 -25.16 7.38
CA SER A 119 -15.68 -23.95 8.18
C SER A 119 -14.31 -23.32 7.89
N TYR A 120 -13.27 -24.15 7.69
CA TYR A 120 -11.93 -23.68 7.32
C TYR A 120 -11.91 -22.95 5.96
N PHE A 121 -12.54 -23.53 4.94
CA PHE A 121 -12.60 -22.94 3.61
C PHE A 121 -13.50 -21.70 3.52
N VAL A 122 -14.47 -21.54 4.41
CA VAL A 122 -15.36 -20.37 4.43
C VAL A 122 -14.80 -19.25 5.32
N PHE A 123 -14.51 -19.55 6.59
CA PHE A 123 -14.16 -18.53 7.57
C PHE A 123 -12.71 -18.08 7.47
N GLY A 124 -11.79 -18.95 7.02
CA GLY A 124 -10.41 -18.55 6.74
C GLY A 124 -10.39 -17.42 5.71
N PRO A 125 -10.73 -17.70 4.43
CA PRO A 125 -10.82 -16.69 3.37
C PRO A 125 -11.64 -15.48 3.75
N GLY A 126 -12.78 -15.69 4.42
CA GLY A 126 -13.62 -14.62 4.91
C GLY A 126 -12.90 -13.65 5.85
N ALA A 127 -12.11 -14.14 6.81
CA ALA A 127 -11.48 -13.31 7.84
C ALA A 127 -10.41 -12.36 7.29
N TRP A 128 -9.45 -12.85 6.49
CA TRP A 128 -8.41 -11.98 5.93
C TRP A 128 -8.92 -11.14 4.76
N LEU A 129 -9.92 -11.61 4.00
CA LEU A 129 -10.59 -10.75 3.02
C LEU A 129 -11.34 -9.63 3.72
N ALA A 130 -12.07 -9.90 4.80
CA ALA A 130 -12.74 -8.88 5.61
C ALA A 130 -11.74 -7.86 6.18
N LEU A 131 -10.58 -8.32 6.65
CA LEU A 131 -9.49 -7.44 7.08
C LEU A 131 -9.02 -6.54 5.92
N ALA A 132 -8.70 -7.11 4.76
CA ALA A 132 -8.26 -6.35 3.59
C ALA A 132 -9.34 -5.35 3.11
N MET A 133 -10.61 -5.70 3.28
CA MET A 133 -11.75 -4.84 2.97
C MET A 133 -11.85 -3.61 3.87
N LEU A 134 -11.13 -3.49 4.99
CA LEU A 134 -11.05 -2.25 5.78
C LEU A 134 -10.56 -1.05 4.97
N TYR A 135 -9.81 -1.28 3.89
CA TYR A 135 -9.40 -0.21 2.98
C TYR A 135 -10.57 0.40 2.21
N VAL A 136 -11.57 -0.41 1.86
CA VAL A 136 -12.75 0.02 1.08
C VAL A 136 -13.54 1.13 1.77
N PRO A 137 -13.98 1.01 3.03
CA PRO A 137 -14.71 2.08 3.68
C PRO A 137 -13.86 3.35 3.81
N VAL A 138 -12.56 3.23 4.09
CA VAL A 138 -11.67 4.38 4.24
C VAL A 138 -11.43 5.12 2.91
N PHE A 139 -11.25 4.39 1.82
CA PHE A 139 -10.91 4.98 0.52
C PHE A 139 -12.16 5.39 -0.28
N ALA A 140 -13.18 4.54 -0.29
CA ALA A 140 -14.37 4.69 -1.14
C ALA A 140 -15.49 5.50 -0.48
N LEU A 141 -15.68 5.42 0.84
CA LEU A 141 -16.75 6.18 1.50
C LEU A 141 -16.36 7.65 1.71
N ARG A 142 -17.38 8.47 1.93
CA ARG A 142 -17.21 9.90 2.21
C ARG A 142 -16.53 10.08 3.56
N VAL A 143 -15.45 10.86 3.55
CA VAL A 143 -14.72 11.28 4.76
C VAL A 143 -14.72 12.79 4.76
N ASN A 144 -15.20 13.38 5.86
CA ASN A 144 -15.22 14.83 6.02
C ASN A 144 -13.79 15.36 6.22
N PRO A 145 -13.30 16.26 5.35
CA PRO A 145 -12.05 16.96 5.58
C PRO A 145 -12.12 17.76 6.89
N ALA A 146 -11.02 17.80 7.64
CA ALA A 146 -10.95 18.49 8.93
C ALA A 146 -9.55 19.01 9.28
N ILE A 147 -8.52 18.61 8.54
CA ILE A 147 -7.14 19.03 8.79
C ILE A 147 -6.87 20.25 7.90
N GLN A 148 -6.93 21.42 8.53
CA GLN A 148 -6.82 22.68 7.82
C GLN A 148 -5.41 22.92 7.28
N PRO A 149 -5.28 23.64 6.15
CA PRO A 149 -4.00 23.92 5.53
C PRO A 149 -3.13 24.88 6.38
N THR A 150 -3.74 25.60 7.31
CA THR A 150 -3.08 26.53 8.24
C THR A 150 -3.29 26.04 9.67
N PRO A 151 -2.25 25.91 10.52
CA PRO A 151 -0.84 26.20 10.27
C PRO A 151 -0.11 25.13 9.42
N ALA A 152 0.83 25.57 8.59
CA ALA A 152 1.54 24.72 7.62
C ALA A 152 2.32 23.55 8.28
N LEU A 153 2.88 23.75 9.48
CA LEU A 153 3.62 22.70 10.20
C LEU A 153 2.71 21.51 10.55
N ARG A 154 1.52 21.77 11.07
CA ARG A 154 0.56 20.72 11.43
C ARG A 154 0.08 19.99 10.18
N TYR A 155 -0.24 20.73 9.12
CA TYR A 155 -0.64 20.14 7.84
C TYR A 155 0.48 19.26 7.23
N GLY A 156 1.72 19.72 7.30
CA GLY A 156 2.91 18.98 6.89
C GLY A 156 3.14 17.71 7.70
N ALA A 157 2.99 17.77 9.03
CA ALA A 157 3.14 16.61 9.90
C ALA A 157 2.10 15.51 9.57
N TRP A 158 0.84 15.88 9.37
CA TRP A 158 -0.19 14.91 8.95
C TRP A 158 0.05 14.38 7.55
N SER A 159 0.53 15.21 6.63
CA SER A 159 0.97 14.76 5.30
C SER A 159 2.10 13.75 5.40
N LEU A 160 3.09 13.99 6.27
CA LEU A 160 4.20 13.09 6.52
C LEU A 160 3.73 11.74 7.05
N VAL A 161 2.80 11.73 8.01
CA VAL A 161 2.24 10.48 8.54
C VAL A 161 1.63 9.64 7.41
N GLY A 162 0.82 10.24 6.54
CA GLY A 162 0.23 9.52 5.41
C GLY A 162 1.27 9.02 4.40
N LEU A 163 2.29 9.84 4.10
CA LEU A 163 3.36 9.49 3.18
C LEU A 163 4.23 8.36 3.72
N VAL A 164 4.66 8.44 4.98
CA VAL A 164 5.45 7.40 5.66
C VAL A 164 4.65 6.10 5.78
N ALA A 165 3.37 6.16 6.16
CA ALA A 165 2.51 4.98 6.22
C ALA A 165 2.39 4.28 4.85
N THR A 166 2.28 5.07 3.77
CA THR A 166 2.28 4.54 2.39
C THR A 166 3.64 3.92 2.05
N ALA A 167 4.74 4.58 2.36
CA ALA A 167 6.09 4.08 2.13
C ALA A 167 6.38 2.76 2.86
N VAL A 168 5.99 2.65 4.14
CA VAL A 168 6.14 1.43 4.94
C VAL A 168 5.41 0.27 4.28
N MET A 169 4.15 0.47 3.89
CA MET A 169 3.38 -0.59 3.23
C MET A 169 3.92 -0.93 1.84
N VAL A 170 4.41 0.05 1.07
CA VAL A 170 5.10 -0.21 -0.20
C VAL A 170 6.29 -1.14 0.03
N VAL A 171 7.17 -0.85 1.00
CA VAL A 171 8.36 -1.69 1.28
C VAL A 171 7.96 -3.10 1.73
N VAL A 172 6.98 -3.20 2.64
CA VAL A 172 6.50 -4.50 3.14
C VAL A 172 5.85 -5.31 2.01
N PHE A 173 5.02 -4.67 1.19
CA PHE A 173 4.36 -5.33 0.07
C PHE A 173 5.37 -5.73 -1.03
N THR A 174 6.42 -4.94 -1.24
CA THR A 174 7.52 -5.33 -2.13
C THR A 174 8.25 -6.56 -1.62
N ALA A 175 8.54 -6.65 -0.32
CA ALA A 175 9.14 -7.85 0.27
C ALA A 175 8.22 -9.07 0.09
N GLN A 176 6.91 -8.90 0.29
CA GLN A 176 5.91 -9.94 0.08
C GLN A 176 5.85 -10.40 -1.39
N ALA A 177 5.76 -9.46 -2.32
CA ALA A 177 5.72 -9.77 -3.75
C ALA A 177 6.99 -10.52 -4.18
N ARG A 178 8.16 -10.06 -3.72
CA ARG A 178 9.44 -10.75 -3.95
C ARG A 178 9.43 -12.18 -3.43
N ALA A 179 8.92 -12.41 -2.22
CA ALA A 179 8.81 -13.76 -1.65
C ALA A 179 7.95 -14.70 -2.51
N ILE A 180 6.79 -14.21 -2.99
CA ILE A 180 5.91 -14.97 -3.89
C ILE A 180 6.62 -15.30 -5.20
N LEU A 181 7.28 -14.30 -5.82
CA LEU A 181 7.98 -14.47 -7.10
C LEU A 181 9.13 -15.49 -6.99
N LEU A 182 9.91 -15.44 -5.91
CA LEU A 182 10.99 -16.39 -5.63
C LEU A 182 10.46 -17.82 -5.48
N GLN A 183 9.38 -18.03 -4.75
CA GLN A 183 8.83 -19.37 -4.51
C GLN A 183 8.14 -19.98 -5.72
N THR A 184 7.56 -19.14 -6.57
CA THR A 184 6.87 -19.57 -7.80
C THR A 184 7.82 -19.78 -8.98
N GLY A 185 9.12 -19.45 -8.84
CA GLY A 185 10.08 -19.53 -9.94
C GLY A 185 9.73 -18.58 -11.09
N ALA A 186 9.17 -17.41 -10.77
CA ALA A 186 8.60 -16.50 -11.73
C ALA A 186 9.66 -15.94 -12.71
N ALA A 187 9.33 -15.96 -14.01
CA ALA A 187 10.14 -15.37 -15.06
C ALA A 187 10.25 -13.85 -14.95
N TRP A 188 11.23 -13.25 -15.64
CA TRP A 188 11.57 -11.84 -15.47
C TRP A 188 10.43 -10.86 -15.82
N TRP A 189 9.52 -11.23 -16.73
CA TRP A 189 8.41 -10.36 -17.13
C TRP A 189 7.39 -10.13 -16.00
N TRP A 190 7.40 -10.96 -14.95
CA TRP A 190 6.59 -10.74 -13.76
C TRP A 190 6.91 -9.44 -13.02
N THR A 191 8.05 -8.80 -13.28
CA THR A 191 8.28 -7.43 -12.76
C THR A 191 7.40 -6.39 -13.36
N ILE A 192 7.00 -6.53 -14.63
CA ILE A 192 6.06 -5.61 -15.26
C ILE A 192 4.72 -5.71 -14.54
N VAL A 193 4.30 -6.93 -14.22
CA VAL A 193 3.09 -7.20 -13.44
C VAL A 193 3.23 -6.65 -12.02
N ALA A 194 4.35 -6.91 -11.34
CA ALA A 194 4.59 -6.40 -10.00
C ALA A 194 4.58 -4.86 -9.95
N LEU A 195 5.21 -4.21 -10.93
CA LEU A 195 5.17 -2.75 -11.08
C LEU A 195 3.74 -2.25 -11.30
N ALA A 196 2.98 -2.89 -12.18
CA ALA A 196 1.58 -2.55 -12.42
C ALA A 196 0.75 -2.69 -11.12
N VAL A 197 0.95 -3.76 -10.36
CA VAL A 197 0.31 -3.98 -9.06
C VAL A 197 0.69 -2.88 -8.07
N LEU A 198 1.98 -2.55 -7.94
CA LEU A 198 2.44 -1.47 -7.06
C LEU A 198 1.82 -0.12 -7.45
N ILE A 199 1.74 0.20 -8.74
CA ILE A 199 1.11 1.43 -9.24
C ILE A 199 -0.38 1.45 -8.91
N VAL A 200 -1.09 0.35 -9.16
CA VAL A 200 -2.53 0.23 -8.88
C VAL A 200 -2.81 0.34 -7.37
N MET A 201 -1.95 -0.23 -6.52
CA MET A 201 -2.16 -0.24 -5.07
C MET A 201 -1.77 1.09 -4.40
N PHE A 202 -0.63 1.67 -4.81
CA PHE A 202 -0.01 2.79 -4.08
C PHE A 202 -0.03 4.12 -4.84
N GLY A 203 -0.28 4.09 -6.15
CA GLY A 203 -0.59 5.28 -6.94
C GLY A 203 -1.81 6.05 -6.43
N PRO A 204 -2.94 5.42 -6.07
CA PRO A 204 -4.12 6.14 -5.62
C PRO A 204 -3.91 6.95 -4.32
N PRO A 205 -3.32 6.41 -3.23
CA PRO A 205 -2.92 7.21 -2.06
C PRO A 205 -1.99 8.39 -2.41
N ARG A 206 -1.02 8.17 -3.31
CA ARG A 206 -0.10 9.22 -3.73
C ARG A 206 -0.80 10.33 -4.50
N LEU A 207 -1.71 9.98 -5.41
CA LEU A 207 -2.54 10.92 -6.15
C LEU A 207 -3.46 11.71 -5.21
N LEU A 208 -3.98 11.08 -4.15
CA LEU A 208 -4.78 11.76 -3.12
C LEU A 208 -3.96 12.84 -2.39
N PHE A 209 -2.72 12.53 -2.00
CA PHE A 209 -1.81 13.51 -1.41
C PHE A 209 -1.57 14.67 -2.40
N VAL A 210 -1.15 14.36 -3.62
CA VAL A 210 -0.81 15.37 -4.63
C VAL A 210 -2.03 16.25 -4.96
N SER A 211 -3.21 15.66 -5.13
CA SER A 211 -4.42 16.40 -5.48
C SER A 211 -4.83 17.39 -4.39
N ARG A 212 -4.62 17.05 -3.11
CA ARG A 212 -5.00 17.89 -1.98
C ARG A 212 -3.91 18.86 -1.56
N ALA A 213 -2.66 18.43 -1.54
CA ALA A 213 -1.53 19.21 -1.04
C ALA A 213 -0.95 20.16 -2.10
N LEU A 214 -0.73 19.69 -3.32
CA LEU A 214 0.04 20.40 -4.35
C LEU A 214 -0.80 20.90 -5.52
N GLY A 215 -1.92 20.23 -5.81
CA GLY A 215 -2.74 20.48 -6.99
C GLY A 215 -2.21 19.74 -8.22
N LEU A 216 -3.09 18.96 -8.87
CA LEU A 216 -2.73 18.03 -9.96
C LEU A 216 -2.12 18.71 -11.19
N LYS A 217 -2.41 20.01 -11.40
CA LYS A 217 -1.91 20.77 -12.55
C LYS A 217 -0.56 21.45 -12.28
N SER A 218 -0.01 21.33 -11.06
CA SER A 218 1.23 22.02 -10.71
C SER A 218 2.49 21.27 -11.23
N PRO A 219 3.56 21.98 -11.60
CA PRO A 219 4.84 21.34 -11.95
C PRO A 219 5.41 20.50 -10.80
N PHE A 220 5.21 20.94 -9.56
CA PHE A 220 5.61 20.21 -8.35
C PHE A 220 4.89 18.87 -8.23
N ALA A 221 3.59 18.81 -8.53
CA ALA A 221 2.83 17.57 -8.56
C ALA A 221 3.42 16.55 -9.55
N TYR A 222 3.77 16.98 -10.76
CA TYR A 222 4.39 16.10 -11.75
C TYR A 222 5.75 15.58 -11.27
N GLY A 223 6.61 16.44 -10.71
CA GLY A 223 7.90 16.00 -10.17
C GLY A 223 7.74 14.95 -9.06
N VAL A 224 6.81 15.19 -8.11
CA VAL A 224 6.49 14.28 -7.00
C VAL A 224 5.93 12.94 -7.48
N LEU A 225 5.16 12.92 -8.57
CA LEU A 225 4.64 11.68 -9.15
C LEU A 225 5.71 10.92 -9.94
N VAL A 226 6.54 11.61 -10.72
CA VAL A 226 7.63 11.00 -11.50
C VAL A 226 8.64 10.33 -10.57
N VAL A 227 9.09 11.03 -9.51
CA VAL A 227 10.03 10.46 -8.54
C VAL A 227 9.41 9.24 -7.83
N PHE A 228 8.13 9.32 -7.44
CA PHE A 228 7.44 8.17 -6.86
C PHE A 228 7.38 6.97 -7.81
N LEU A 229 7.05 7.19 -9.09
CA LEU A 229 7.04 6.13 -10.10
C LEU A 229 8.43 5.54 -10.34
N MET A 230 9.49 6.35 -10.31
CA MET A 230 10.86 5.87 -10.37
C MET A 230 11.20 4.97 -9.18
N VAL A 231 10.80 5.35 -7.96
CA VAL A 231 10.97 4.52 -6.77
C VAL A 231 10.22 3.19 -6.89
N LEU A 232 8.98 3.19 -7.38
CA LEU A 232 8.24 1.96 -7.65
C LEU A 232 8.93 1.09 -8.72
N GLY A 233 9.48 1.71 -9.76
CA GLY A 233 10.27 1.04 -10.79
C GLY A 233 11.50 0.34 -10.22
N VAL A 234 12.27 1.03 -9.37
CA VAL A 234 13.42 0.45 -8.66
C VAL A 234 12.98 -0.70 -7.75
N LEU A 235 11.91 -0.51 -6.97
CA LEU A 235 11.38 -1.55 -6.09
C LEU A 235 10.98 -2.81 -6.87
N ALA A 236 10.36 -2.65 -8.04
CA ALA A 236 10.03 -3.76 -8.92
C ALA A 236 11.31 -4.46 -9.42
N THR A 237 12.30 -3.73 -9.92
CA THR A 237 13.54 -4.36 -10.45
C THR A 237 14.32 -5.11 -9.36
N GLN A 238 14.34 -4.61 -8.13
CA GLN A 238 14.95 -5.29 -6.98
C GLN A 238 14.29 -6.64 -6.65
N MET A 239 13.06 -6.90 -7.11
CA MET A 239 12.44 -8.22 -6.96
C MET A 239 13.13 -9.30 -7.82
N ILE A 240 13.81 -8.92 -8.91
CA ILE A 240 14.43 -9.85 -9.88
C ILE A 240 15.94 -9.93 -9.80
N ILE A 241 16.66 -8.89 -9.37
CA ILE A 241 18.15 -8.94 -9.35
C ILE A 241 18.69 -10.12 -8.51
N THR A 242 17.85 -10.76 -7.70
CA THR A 242 18.18 -11.97 -6.93
C THR A 242 17.63 -13.28 -7.48
N LEU A 243 16.94 -13.25 -8.64
CA LEU A 243 16.43 -14.40 -9.41
C LEU A 243 17.37 -14.82 -10.56
N MET A 244 18.27 -13.93 -10.98
CA MET A 244 19.33 -14.19 -11.97
C MET A 244 20.64 -14.52 -11.26
#